data_AF-A0A6A7M9R5-F1
#
_entry.id   AF-A0A6A7M9R5-F1
#
_cell.length_a   1.000
_cell.length_b   1.000
_cell.length_c   1.000
_cell.angle_alpha   90.00
_cell.angle_beta   90.00
_cell.angle_gamma   90.00
#
_symmetry.space_group_name_H-M   'P 1'
#
loop_
_entity.id
_entity.type
_entity.pdbx_description
1 polymer ?
#
loop_
_entity_poly.entity_id
_entity_poly.type
_entity_poly.pdbx_seq_one_letter_code
_entity_poly.pdbx_strand_id
1 'polypeptide(L)'
;MTPAAFAKLALSLDGAVEGAHGGHADFRAGGKVFASLGYPDKDWGMVKLAPEQQEMLVAAEPVMFVPVKGSWGLRGATSVHLAEVDTRTLRSALTMAWQNVTAPKPKKARRAAA
;
A
#
# COMPACT_ATOMS: atom_id res chain seq x y z
N MET A 1 -6.64 -2.03 -14.59
CA MET A 1 -5.36 -2.63 -14.14
C MET A 1 -5.51 -4.14 -13.99
N THR A 2 -4.55 -4.98 -14.43
CA THR A 2 -4.57 -6.43 -14.14
C THR A 2 -3.71 -6.74 -12.92
N PRO A 3 -3.95 -7.87 -12.19
CA PRO A 3 -3.09 -8.28 -11.08
C PRO A 3 -1.61 -8.43 -11.49
N ALA A 4 -1.34 -8.98 -12.68
CA ALA A 4 0.03 -9.10 -13.19
C ALA A 4 0.69 -7.74 -13.47
N ALA A 5 -0.05 -6.76 -13.99
CA ALA A 5 0.47 -5.41 -14.20
C ALA A 5 0.71 -4.69 -12.87
N PHE A 6 -0.17 -4.86 -11.88
CA PHE A 6 0.03 -4.38 -10.52
C PHE A 6 1.32 -4.95 -9.92
N ALA A 7 1.49 -6.28 -9.99
CA ALA A 7 2.68 -6.96 -9.48
C ALA A 7 3.95 -6.43 -10.15
N LYS A 8 3.94 -6.28 -11.48
CA LYS A 8 5.07 -5.70 -12.23
C LYS A 8 5.41 -4.28 -11.77
N LEU A 9 4.41 -3.44 -11.47
CA LEU A 9 4.66 -2.09 -10.96
C LEU A 9 5.25 -2.13 -9.54
N ALA A 10 4.70 -2.95 -8.65
CA ALA A 10 5.19 -3.10 -7.28
C ALA A 10 6.64 -3.62 -7.25
N LEU A 11 6.95 -4.63 -8.06
CA LEU A 11 8.28 -5.23 -8.18
C LEU A 11 9.29 -4.36 -8.95
N SER A 12 8.85 -3.25 -9.56
CA SER A 12 9.76 -2.28 -10.19
C SER A 12 10.42 -1.33 -9.18
N LEU A 13 10.00 -1.37 -7.92
CA LEU A 13 10.56 -0.55 -6.85
C LEU A 13 11.79 -1.24 -6.22
N ASP A 14 12.80 -0.46 -5.87
CA ASP A 14 14.07 -0.99 -5.39
C ASP A 14 13.91 -1.82 -4.10
N GLY A 15 14.55 -2.98 -4.08
CA GLY A 15 14.45 -3.94 -2.97
C GLY A 15 13.04 -4.52 -2.75
N ALA A 16 12.10 -4.34 -3.68
CA ALA A 16 10.78 -4.96 -3.63
C ALA A 16 10.86 -6.45 -4.00
N VAL A 17 10.23 -7.29 -3.19
CA VAL A 17 10.12 -8.73 -3.42
C VAL A 17 8.67 -9.18 -3.29
N GLU A 18 8.32 -10.23 -4.03
CA GLU A 18 7.02 -10.90 -3.91
C GLU A 18 7.10 -11.96 -2.82
N GLY A 19 6.06 -12.03 -2.00
CA GLY A 19 5.81 -13.07 -1.04
C GLY A 19 4.36 -13.53 -1.10
N ALA A 20 4.01 -14.46 -0.22
CA ALA A 20 2.64 -14.90 -0.04
C ALA A 20 2.31 -14.90 1.46
N HIS A 21 1.19 -14.28 1.81
CA HIS A 21 0.64 -14.31 3.17
C HIS A 21 -0.86 -14.58 3.12
N GLY A 22 -1.34 -15.54 3.92
CA GLY A 22 -2.77 -15.86 4.00
C GLY A 22 -3.40 -16.30 2.67
N GLY A 23 -2.62 -16.85 1.73
CA GLY A 23 -3.11 -17.28 0.40
C GLY A 23 -3.13 -16.18 -0.67
N HIS A 24 -2.64 -14.98 -0.35
CA HIS A 24 -2.63 -13.83 -1.24
C HIS A 24 -1.20 -13.36 -1.51
N ALA A 25 -0.96 -12.86 -2.72
CA ALA A 25 0.33 -12.27 -3.08
C ALA A 25 0.53 -10.96 -2.30
N ASP A 26 1.70 -10.81 -1.69
CA ASP A 26 2.12 -9.58 -1.02
C ASP A 26 3.46 -9.09 -1.53
N PHE A 27 3.66 -7.77 -1.47
CA PHE A 27 4.87 -7.11 -1.93
C PHE A 27 5.54 -6.44 -0.76
N ARG A 28 6.84 -6.70 -0.62
CA ARG A 28 7.61 -6.36 0.57
C ARG A 28 8.86 -5.60 0.20
N ALA A 29 9.24 -4.63 1.02
CA ALA A 29 10.54 -3.97 0.95
C ALA A 29 11.11 -3.83 2.37
N GLY A 30 12.40 -4.14 2.54
CA GLY A 30 13.03 -4.17 3.86
C GLY A 30 12.32 -5.11 4.86
N GLY A 31 11.75 -6.22 4.35
CA GLY A 31 11.02 -7.22 5.15
C GLY A 31 9.59 -6.83 5.56
N LYS A 32 9.08 -5.67 5.15
CA LYS A 32 7.72 -5.21 5.50
C LYS A 32 6.81 -5.15 4.27
N VAL A 33 5.56 -5.58 4.44
CA VAL A 33 4.53 -5.49 3.40
C VAL A 33 4.14 -4.04 3.17
N PHE A 34 4.16 -3.61 1.90
CA PHE A 34 3.66 -2.29 1.49
C PHE A 34 2.48 -2.38 0.52
N ALA A 35 2.28 -3.52 -0.14
CA ALA A 35 1.13 -3.75 -1.00
C ALA A 35 0.74 -5.24 -1.03
N SER A 36 -0.49 -5.55 -1.43
CA SER A 36 -0.97 -6.91 -1.66
C SER A 36 -2.05 -6.99 -2.73
N LEU A 37 -2.34 -8.20 -3.22
CA LEU A 37 -3.37 -8.48 -4.22
C LEU A 37 -4.32 -9.57 -3.73
N GLY A 38 -5.59 -9.51 -4.15
CA GLY A 38 -6.51 -10.64 -4.00
C GLY A 38 -7.37 -10.62 -2.75
N TYR A 39 -7.40 -9.52 -2.00
CA TYR A 39 -8.31 -9.33 -0.87
C TYR A 39 -9.14 -8.04 -1.04
N PRO A 40 -10.48 -8.09 -0.89
CA PRO A 40 -11.30 -9.26 -0.54
C PRO A 40 -11.41 -10.31 -1.67
N ASP A 41 -11.11 -9.94 -2.91
CA ASP A 41 -11.09 -10.84 -4.05
C ASP A 41 -10.07 -10.35 -5.12
N LYS A 42 -10.04 -11.01 -6.28
CA LYS A 42 -9.08 -10.76 -7.37
C LYS A 42 -9.19 -9.38 -8.02
N ASP A 43 -10.29 -8.67 -7.83
CA ASP A 43 -10.55 -7.35 -8.42
C ASP A 43 -9.96 -6.22 -7.57
N TRP A 44 -9.35 -6.57 -6.43
CA TRP A 44 -8.78 -5.63 -5.48
C TRP A 44 -7.28 -5.83 -5.24
N GLY A 45 -6.60 -4.69 -5.13
CA GLY A 45 -5.29 -4.58 -4.49
C GLY A 45 -5.40 -3.83 -3.16
N MET A 46 -4.29 -3.76 -2.44
CA MET A 46 -4.15 -2.91 -1.25
C MET A 46 -2.78 -2.25 -1.26
N VAL A 47 -2.73 -0.99 -0.83
CA VAL A 47 -1.48 -0.28 -0.51
C VAL A 47 -1.49 0.17 0.95
N LYS A 48 -0.32 0.12 1.58
CA LYS A 48 -0.12 0.52 2.97
C LYS A 48 0.39 1.95 3.05
N LEU A 49 -0.53 2.89 3.21
CA LEU A 49 -0.24 4.31 3.32
C LEU A 49 -0.12 4.75 4.78
N ALA A 50 0.43 5.94 5.02
CA ALA A 50 0.21 6.67 6.26
C ALA A 50 -1.25 7.15 6.30
N PRO A 51 -1.90 7.27 7.48
CA PRO A 51 -3.28 7.74 7.58
C PRO A 51 -3.54 9.05 6.83
N GLU A 52 -2.63 10.01 6.91
CA GLU A 52 -2.76 11.32 6.27
C GLU A 52 -2.66 11.22 4.73
N GLN A 53 -1.80 10.32 4.23
CA GLN A 53 -1.71 10.02 2.79
C GLN A 53 -2.96 9.29 2.29
N GLN A 54 -3.51 8.38 3.10
CA GLN A 54 -4.76 7.69 2.78
C GLN A 54 -5.91 8.70 2.67
N GLU A 55 -6.07 9.61 3.64
CA GLU A 55 -7.11 10.64 3.61
C GLU A 55 -7.01 11.49 2.35
N MET A 56 -5.81 11.98 2.01
CA MET A 56 -5.58 12.76 0.80
C MET A 56 -5.93 11.98 -0.47
N LEU A 57 -5.46 10.73 -0.59
CA LEU A 57 -5.64 9.94 -1.80
C LEU A 57 -7.09 9.48 -1.99
N VAL A 58 -7.77 9.09 -0.90
CA VAL A 58 -9.20 8.72 -0.93
C VAL A 58 -10.07 9.93 -1.24
N ALA A 59 -9.73 11.12 -0.75
CA ALA A 59 -10.47 12.34 -1.08
C ALA A 59 -10.29 12.75 -2.55
N ALA A 60 -9.07 12.58 -3.10
CA ALA A 60 -8.77 12.94 -4.48
C ALA A 60 -9.34 11.94 -5.50
N GLU A 61 -9.23 10.64 -5.21
CA GLU A 61 -9.51 9.55 -6.17
C GLU A 61 -10.43 8.46 -5.53
N PRO A 62 -11.64 8.80 -5.06
CA PRO A 62 -12.49 7.91 -4.27
C PRO A 62 -13.03 6.69 -5.05
N VAL A 63 -13.01 6.75 -6.38
CA VAL A 63 -13.40 5.63 -7.25
C VAL A 63 -12.30 4.56 -7.30
N MET A 64 -11.04 4.98 -7.16
CA MET A 64 -9.87 4.10 -7.24
C MET A 64 -9.45 3.59 -5.85
N PHE A 65 -9.64 4.41 -4.80
CA PHE A 65 -9.15 4.13 -3.46
C PHE A 65 -10.23 4.24 -2.40
N VAL A 66 -10.29 3.23 -1.53
CA VAL A 66 -11.22 3.18 -0.40
C VAL A 66 -10.48 2.70 0.84
N PRO A 67 -10.71 3.25 2.04
CA PRO A 67 -10.14 2.71 3.27
C PRO A 67 -10.63 1.29 3.51
N VAL A 68 -9.73 0.38 3.88
CA VAL A 68 -10.14 -0.96 4.36
C VAL A 68 -11.01 -0.79 5.61
N LYS A 69 -12.07 -1.58 5.79
CA LYS A 69 -12.92 -1.45 6.97
C LYS A 69 -12.16 -1.77 8.28
N GLY A 70 -12.52 -1.07 9.35
CA GLY A 70 -12.03 -1.35 10.71
C GLY A 70 -10.60 -0.86 10.98
N SER A 71 -9.94 -1.51 11.94
CA SER A 71 -8.63 -1.07 12.48
C SER A 71 -7.50 -1.05 11.46
N TRP A 72 -7.62 -1.82 10.37
CA TRP A 72 -6.66 -1.83 9.28
C TRP A 72 -6.70 -0.54 8.47
N GLY A 73 -7.90 -0.08 8.09
CA GLY A 73 -8.10 1.21 7.43
C GLY A 73 -7.67 2.37 8.29
N LEU A 74 -8.06 2.38 9.57
CA LEU A 74 -7.60 3.40 10.53
C LEU A 74 -6.06 3.49 10.64
N ARG A 75 -5.33 2.45 10.21
CA ARG A 75 -3.87 2.41 10.15
C ARG A 75 -3.33 2.59 8.73
N GLY A 76 -4.12 3.14 7.81
CA GLY A 76 -3.73 3.46 6.43
C GLY A 76 -3.75 2.30 5.43
N ALA A 77 -4.32 1.13 5.77
CA ALA A 77 -4.57 0.09 4.76
C ALA A 77 -5.66 0.58 3.80
N THR A 78 -5.30 0.74 2.54
CA THR A 78 -6.17 1.35 1.51
C THR A 78 -6.38 0.37 0.38
N SER A 79 -7.63 -0.01 0.14
CA SER A 79 -8.03 -0.85 -0.98
C SER A 79 -7.91 -0.06 -2.29
N VAL A 80 -7.43 -0.75 -3.33
CA VAL A 80 -7.29 -0.24 -4.69
C VAL A 80 -8.24 -1.03 -5.58
N HIS A 81 -9.16 -0.37 -6.26
CA HIS A 81 -10.06 -1.02 -7.21
C HIS A 81 -9.34 -1.20 -8.55
N LEU A 82 -9.01 -2.45 -8.91
CA LEU A 82 -8.14 -2.71 -10.06
C LEU A 82 -8.79 -2.35 -11.39
N ALA A 83 -10.12 -2.41 -11.50
CA ALA A 83 -10.83 -2.02 -12.70
C ALA A 83 -10.65 -0.52 -13.03
N GLU A 84 -10.56 0.32 -12.00
CA GLU A 84 -10.65 1.79 -12.14
C GLU A 84 -9.27 2.46 -12.09
N VAL A 85 -8.31 1.87 -11.37
CA VAL A 85 -7.01 2.51 -11.18
C VAL A 85 -6.18 2.53 -12.47
N ASP A 86 -5.67 3.71 -12.82
CA ASP A 86 -4.72 3.87 -13.92
C ASP A 86 -3.27 3.64 -13.47
N THR A 87 -2.39 3.39 -14.44
CA THR A 87 -0.97 3.08 -14.22
C THR A 87 -0.20 4.18 -13.48
N ARG A 88 -0.47 5.46 -13.78
CA ARG A 88 0.25 6.59 -13.20
C ARG A 88 -0.14 6.75 -11.73
N THR A 89 -1.44 6.73 -11.45
CA THR A 89 -1.97 6.88 -10.10
C THR A 89 -1.57 5.71 -9.21
N LEU A 90 -1.66 4.47 -9.73
CA LEU A 90 -1.19 3.29 -9.00
C LEU A 90 0.32 3.34 -8.71
N ARG A 91 1.15 3.74 -9.68
CA ARG A 91 2.61 3.87 -9.46
C ARG A 91 2.91 4.87 -8.36
N SER A 92 2.20 6.00 -8.32
CA SER A 92 2.34 7.00 -7.26
C SER A 92 2.00 6.41 -5.88
N ALA A 93 0.84 5.73 -5.78
CA ALA A 93 0.39 5.09 -4.54
C ALA A 93 1.37 4.00 -4.04
N LEU A 94 1.86 3.14 -4.94
CA LEU A 94 2.86 2.11 -4.63
C LEU A 94 4.17 2.73 -4.16
N THR A 95 4.62 3.81 -4.79
CA THR A 95 5.85 4.52 -4.39
C THR A 95 5.72 5.10 -3.00
N MET A 96 4.59 5.75 -2.67
CA MET A 96 4.33 6.27 -1.33
C MET A 96 4.34 5.15 -0.28
N ALA A 97 3.64 4.04 -0.54
CA ALA A 97 3.61 2.90 0.37
C ALA A 97 4.99 2.27 0.56
N TRP A 98 5.78 2.14 -0.51
CA TRP A 98 7.16 1.66 -0.45
C TRP A 98 8.05 2.59 0.38
N GLN A 99 7.98 3.91 0.16
CA GLN A 99 8.72 4.90 0.94
C GLN A 99 8.40 4.80 2.44
N ASN A 100 7.13 4.56 2.81
CA ASN A 100 6.74 4.40 4.21
C ASN A 100 7.42 3.21 4.91
N VAL A 101 7.78 2.17 4.16
CA VAL A 101 8.42 0.97 4.73
C VAL A 101 9.94 0.99 4.64
N THR A 102 10.51 1.69 3.65
CA THR A 102 11.96 1.79 3.39
C THR A 102 12.62 3.02 3.99
N ALA A 103 11.88 4.11 4.23
CA ALA A 103 12.44 5.31 4.81
C ALA A 103 13.08 5.01 6.19
N PRO A 104 14.25 5.60 6.50
CA PRO A 104 14.84 5.51 7.82
C PRO A 104 13.83 6.00 8.85
N LYS A 105 13.52 5.18 9.87
CA LYS A 105 12.67 5.63 10.96
C LYS A 105 13.33 6.87 11.59
N PRO A 106 12.61 7.98 11.79
CA PRO A 106 13.15 9.06 12.60
C PRO A 106 13.52 8.48 13.97
N LYS A 107 14.76 8.74 14.42
CA LYS A 107 15.21 8.33 15.75
C LYS A 107 14.17 8.86 16.74
N LYS A 108 13.44 7.96 17.42
CA LYS A 108 12.52 8.37 18.48
C LYS A 108 13.33 9.16 19.49
N ALA A 109 13.09 10.47 19.61
CA ALA A 109 13.53 11.21 20.77
C ALA A 109 12.94 10.48 21.98
N ARG A 110 13.81 9.97 22.85
CA ARG A 110 13.41 9.33 24.10
C ARG A 110 12.56 10.36 24.83
N ARG A 111 11.25 10.10 25.00
CA ARG A 111 10.41 10.92 25.89
C ARG A 111 11.10 10.88 27.25
N ALA A 112 11.63 12.02 27.70
CA ALA A 112 12.03 12.18 29.08
C ALA A 112 10.76 12.02 29.90
N ALA A 113 10.71 10.98 30.73
CA ALA A 113 9.72 10.90 31.78
C ALA A 113 9.99 12.06 32.75
N ALA A 114 8.97 12.88 32.97
CA ALA A 114 8.90 13.84 34.06
C ALA A 114 8.33 13.14 35.30
#